data_AF-A0A7V5ZEG8-F1
#
_entry.id   AF-A0A7V5ZEG8-F1
#
_cell.length_a   1.000
_cell.length_b   1.000
_cell.length_c   1.000
_cell.angle_alpha   90.00
_cell.angle_beta   90.00
_cell.angle_gamma   90.00
#
_symmetry.space_group_name_H-M   'P 1'
#
loop_
_entity.id
_entity.type
_entity.pdbx_description
1 polymer ?
#
loop_
_entity_poly.entity_id
_entity_poly.type
_entity_poly.pdbx_seq_one_letter_code
_entity_poly.pdbx_strand_id
1 'polypeptide(L)'
;MALDQFLLMLILILLFARVMAQLAERVKQPPVLGELIAGVILGASVLGWVSDNEILHLLAEVGVMLLLFEIGLETDLRALLRVGPKSLVVALIGIALPFAGGYLTCLALGITGKTAILFGAAFCATSIGITARVLADLGVLNSTEGRIVLGAAVLDDVLGLVILAVVSAIAIKGSVTPGFVVQTTVVALLFVAVALIVGKMLAPSILQVVDRMTVRGALVTAALVMAFAFALAAKKVGSAAIVGSFAAGLVLSSIGRTKQIEHELKPIADFFAPIFFVSVGVAVNVRLFNPFDPANRATIELALLGTLLAFLG
;
A
#
# COMPACT_ATOMS: atom_id res chain seq x y z
N MET A 1 17.42 19.82 2.92
CA MET A 1 18.49 18.83 2.68
C MET A 1 19.33 19.30 1.52
N ALA A 2 20.67 19.27 1.65
CA ALA A 2 21.57 19.62 0.54
C ALA A 2 21.78 18.41 -0.40
N LEU A 3 22.32 18.65 -1.61
CA LEU A 3 22.44 17.59 -2.63
C LEU A 3 23.36 16.45 -2.20
N ASP A 4 24.48 16.77 -1.56
CA ASP A 4 25.43 15.80 -0.99
C ASP A 4 24.77 14.88 0.04
N GLN A 5 23.97 15.45 0.95
CA GLN A 5 23.20 14.69 1.94
C GLN A 5 22.14 13.80 1.29
N PHE A 6 21.47 14.32 0.25
CA PHE A 6 20.47 13.57 -0.51
C PHE A 6 21.10 12.38 -1.25
N LEU A 7 22.25 12.58 -1.91
CA LEU A 7 22.98 11.51 -2.59
C LEU A 7 23.48 10.47 -1.60
N LEU A 8 24.01 10.89 -0.44
CA LEU A 8 24.43 9.97 0.61
C LEU A 8 23.24 9.12 1.12
N MET A 9 22.08 9.74 1.35
CA MET A 9 20.86 9.05 1.74
C MET A 9 20.47 7.98 0.70
N LEU A 10 20.45 8.32 -0.59
CA LEU A 10 20.15 7.35 -1.65
C LEU A 10 21.18 6.21 -1.71
N ILE A 11 22.47 6.51 -1.60
CA ILE A 11 23.54 5.49 -1.58
C ILE A 11 23.30 4.52 -0.43
N LEU A 12 23.07 5.02 0.79
CA LEU A 12 22.85 4.19 1.97
C LEU A 12 21.60 3.32 1.82
N ILE A 13 20.47 3.92 1.42
CA ILE A 13 19.20 3.21 1.23
C ILE A 13 19.36 2.08 0.23
N LEU A 14 19.86 2.37 -0.98
CA LEU A 14 19.95 1.37 -2.05
C LEU A 14 20.98 0.28 -1.74
N LEU A 15 22.14 0.65 -1.19
CA LEU A 15 23.17 -0.32 -0.83
C LEU A 15 22.69 -1.27 0.27
N PHE A 16 22.17 -0.74 1.38
CA PHE A 16 21.71 -1.57 2.49
C PHE A 16 20.49 -2.38 2.12
N ALA A 17 19.54 -1.82 1.37
CA ALA A 17 18.39 -2.57 0.87
C ALA A 17 18.84 -3.80 0.08
N ARG A 18 19.75 -3.64 -0.89
CA ARG A 18 20.22 -4.75 -1.73
C ARG A 18 21.04 -5.78 -0.96
N VAL A 19 21.91 -5.33 -0.05
CA VAL A 19 22.69 -6.25 0.80
C VAL A 19 21.75 -7.06 1.71
N MET A 20 20.82 -6.41 2.40
CA MET A 20 19.92 -7.08 3.33
C MET A 20 18.88 -7.96 2.62
N ALA A 21 18.36 -7.53 1.46
CA ALA A 21 17.51 -8.34 0.60
C ALA A 21 18.22 -9.63 0.17
N GLN A 22 19.49 -9.54 -0.26
CA GLN A 22 20.28 -10.70 -0.63
C GLN A 22 20.53 -11.65 0.56
N LEU A 23 20.72 -11.09 1.76
CA LEU A 23 20.87 -11.89 2.99
C LEU A 23 19.56 -12.59 3.36
N ALA A 24 18.42 -11.91 3.26
CA ALA A 24 17.10 -12.50 3.47
C ALA A 24 16.85 -13.68 2.52
N GLU A 25 17.17 -13.50 1.23
CA GLU A 25 17.03 -14.56 0.23
C GLU A 25 17.93 -15.77 0.54
N ARG A 26 19.18 -15.54 0.99
CA ARG A 26 20.11 -16.62 1.40
C ARG A 26 19.55 -17.46 2.55
N VAL A 27 18.75 -16.87 3.44
CA VAL A 27 18.07 -17.59 4.52
C VAL A 27 16.64 -18.01 4.15
N LYS A 28 16.29 -17.99 2.85
CA LYS A 28 14.98 -18.37 2.29
C LYS A 28 13.81 -17.53 2.79
N GLN A 29 14.07 -16.27 3.10
CA GLN A 29 13.03 -15.27 3.44
C GLN A 29 12.77 -14.35 2.24
N PRO A 30 11.56 -13.75 2.14
CA PRO A 30 11.25 -12.78 1.09
C PRO A 30 12.24 -11.58 1.11
N PRO A 31 12.77 -11.15 -0.05
CA PRO A 31 13.71 -10.04 -0.14
C PRO A 31 13.25 -8.75 0.54
N VAL A 32 11.95 -8.42 0.42
CA VAL A 32 11.33 -7.24 1.07
C VAL A 32 11.53 -7.19 2.58
N LEU A 33 11.64 -8.34 3.26
CA LEU A 33 11.95 -8.38 4.69
C LEU A 33 13.34 -7.80 4.98
N GLY A 34 14.32 -8.11 4.12
CA GLY A 34 15.66 -7.54 4.20
C GLY A 34 15.65 -6.01 4.01
N GLU A 35 14.84 -5.50 3.09
CA GLU A 35 14.71 -4.06 2.84
C GLU A 35 14.10 -3.32 4.05
N LEU A 36 13.09 -3.90 4.70
CA LEU A 36 12.53 -3.38 5.95
C LEU A 36 13.58 -3.35 7.07
N ILE A 37 14.34 -4.44 7.25
CA ILE A 37 15.42 -4.53 8.24
C ILE A 37 16.51 -3.49 7.94
N ALA A 38 16.87 -3.27 6.68
CA ALA A 38 17.80 -2.21 6.27
C ALA A 38 17.33 -0.84 6.76
N GLY A 39 16.03 -0.54 6.62
CA GLY A 39 15.44 0.69 7.16
C GLY A 39 15.57 0.80 8.68
N VAL A 40 15.27 -0.26 9.42
CA VAL A 40 15.40 -0.27 10.89
C VAL A 40 16.85 0.02 11.32
N ILE A 41 17.83 -0.59 10.64
CA ILE A 41 19.26 -0.39 10.89
C ILE A 41 19.68 1.05 10.59
N LEU A 42 19.24 1.59 9.45
CA LEU A 42 19.60 2.95 9.03
C LEU A 42 18.89 4.05 9.84
N GLY A 43 17.70 3.75 10.38
CA GLY A 43 16.86 4.68 11.11
C GLY A 43 17.42 5.10 12.48
N ALA A 44 16.77 6.10 13.08
CA ALA A 44 17.19 6.74 14.35
C ALA A 44 17.31 5.79 15.54
N SER A 45 16.62 4.65 15.48
CA SER A 45 16.65 3.62 16.52
C SER A 45 17.99 2.94 16.69
N VAL A 46 18.75 2.78 15.60
CA VAL A 46 19.98 1.97 15.55
C VAL A 46 21.18 2.84 15.16
N LEU A 47 21.35 3.18 13.87
CA LEU A 47 22.49 3.98 13.42
C LEU A 47 22.18 5.48 13.32
N GLY A 48 20.94 5.84 12.99
CA GLY A 48 20.51 7.23 12.79
C GLY A 48 21.18 7.93 11.60
N TRP A 49 21.59 7.18 10.57
CA TRP A 49 22.22 7.73 9.37
C TRP A 49 21.20 8.24 8.36
N VAL A 50 19.99 7.69 8.37
CA VAL A 50 18.87 8.17 7.56
C VAL A 50 17.79 8.70 8.49
N SER A 51 17.42 9.96 8.30
CA SER A 51 16.35 10.61 9.06
C SER A 51 15.02 10.52 8.32
N ASP A 52 13.96 10.36 9.10
CA ASP A 52 12.60 10.44 8.58
C ASP A 52 12.30 11.89 8.15
N ASN A 53 12.07 12.12 6.86
CA ASN A 53 11.91 13.45 6.29
C ASN A 53 10.99 13.44 5.05
N GLU A 54 10.46 14.61 4.70
CA GLU A 54 9.48 14.77 3.62
C GLU A 54 9.98 14.29 2.25
N ILE A 55 11.27 14.46 1.93
CA ILE A 55 11.84 14.01 0.65
C ILE A 55 11.84 12.48 0.58
N LEU A 56 12.22 11.81 1.68
CA LEU A 56 12.17 10.36 1.77
C LEU A 56 10.73 9.85 1.61
N HIS A 57 9.75 10.48 2.28
CA HIS A 57 8.33 10.14 2.14
C HIS A 57 7.83 10.27 0.71
N LEU A 58 8.15 11.35 0.01
CA LEU A 58 7.73 11.54 -1.38
C LEU A 58 8.36 10.50 -2.32
N LEU A 59 9.64 10.17 -2.15
CA LEU A 59 10.29 9.12 -2.92
C LEU A 59 9.70 7.73 -2.63
N ALA A 60 9.41 7.46 -1.36
CA ALA A 60 8.75 6.23 -0.91
C ALA A 60 7.35 6.11 -1.51
N GLU A 61 6.54 7.18 -1.50
CA GLU A 61 5.22 7.23 -2.14
C GLU A 61 5.30 6.90 -3.63
N VAL A 62 6.26 7.49 -4.36
CA VAL A 62 6.50 7.17 -5.78
C VAL A 62 6.91 5.71 -5.95
N GLY A 63 7.79 5.18 -5.10
CA GLY A 63 8.25 3.79 -5.17
C GLY A 63 7.12 2.78 -4.99
N VAL A 64 6.24 2.99 -4.02
CA VAL A 64 5.08 2.11 -3.83
C VAL A 64 4.06 2.30 -4.97
N MET A 65 3.85 3.51 -5.49
CA MET A 65 2.99 3.73 -6.66
C MET A 65 3.49 2.95 -7.90
N LEU A 66 4.79 2.98 -8.17
CA LEU A 66 5.41 2.26 -9.28
C LEU A 66 5.31 0.74 -9.10
N LEU A 67 5.55 0.25 -7.87
CA LEU A 67 5.41 -1.16 -7.51
C LEU A 67 3.97 -1.65 -7.74
N LEU A 68 2.98 -0.94 -7.22
CA LEU A 68 1.58 -1.34 -7.39
C LEU A 68 1.13 -1.21 -8.84
N PHE A 69 1.67 -0.26 -9.58
CA PHE A 69 1.43 -0.16 -11.02
C PHE A 69 1.97 -1.38 -11.77
N GLU A 70 3.21 -1.80 -11.50
CA GLU A 70 3.82 -3.03 -12.06
C GLU A 70 2.98 -4.26 -11.73
N ILE A 71 2.61 -4.43 -10.46
CA ILE A 71 1.76 -5.55 -10.00
C ILE A 71 0.40 -5.53 -10.70
N GLY A 72 -0.18 -4.34 -10.93
CA GLY A 72 -1.41 -4.17 -11.68
C GLY A 72 -1.27 -4.64 -13.15
N LEU A 73 -0.12 -4.37 -13.79
CA LEU A 73 0.19 -4.84 -15.16
C LEU A 73 0.30 -6.36 -15.24
N GLU A 74 0.87 -7.01 -14.21
CA GLU A 74 1.01 -8.46 -14.13
C GLU A 74 -0.31 -9.19 -13.76
N THR A 75 -1.31 -8.45 -13.30
CA THR A 75 -2.57 -9.01 -12.80
C THR A 75 -3.59 -9.21 -13.92
N ASP A 76 -4.11 -10.44 -14.03
CA ASP A 76 -5.27 -10.76 -14.87
C ASP A 76 -6.56 -10.22 -14.26
N LEU A 77 -7.04 -9.09 -14.79
CA LEU A 77 -8.26 -8.43 -14.35
C LEU A 77 -9.49 -9.36 -14.41
N ARG A 78 -9.61 -10.24 -15.41
CA ARG A 78 -10.77 -11.14 -15.52
C ARG A 78 -10.75 -12.20 -14.44
N ALA A 79 -9.56 -12.73 -14.15
CA ALA A 79 -9.40 -13.71 -13.08
C ALA A 79 -9.60 -13.08 -11.70
N LEU A 80 -9.15 -11.84 -11.50
CA LEU A 80 -9.38 -11.06 -10.28
C LEU A 80 -10.89 -10.85 -10.04
N LEU A 81 -11.62 -10.42 -11.07
CA LEU A 81 -13.08 -10.23 -10.98
C LEU A 81 -13.83 -11.53 -10.67
N ARG A 82 -13.32 -12.68 -11.14
CA ARG A 82 -13.92 -13.99 -10.86
C ARG A 82 -13.87 -14.38 -9.38
N VAL A 83 -12.83 -13.95 -8.65
CA VAL A 83 -12.70 -14.20 -7.21
C VAL A 83 -13.32 -13.09 -6.34
N GLY A 84 -13.85 -12.03 -6.96
CA GLY A 84 -14.43 -10.86 -6.28
C GLY A 84 -15.39 -11.17 -5.13
N PRO A 85 -16.34 -12.12 -5.25
CA PRO A 85 -17.22 -12.47 -4.13
C PRO A 85 -16.47 -13.03 -2.91
N LYS A 86 -15.42 -13.83 -3.14
CA LYS A 86 -14.57 -14.35 -2.05
C LYS A 86 -13.73 -13.23 -1.44
N SER A 87 -13.15 -12.37 -2.27
CA SER A 87 -12.41 -11.19 -1.83
C SER A 87 -13.27 -10.26 -0.97
N LEU A 88 -14.55 -10.08 -1.30
CA LEU A 88 -15.48 -9.28 -0.50
C LEU A 88 -15.71 -9.88 0.89
N VAL A 89 -15.88 -11.19 0.99
CA VAL A 89 -16.01 -11.87 2.28
C VAL A 89 -14.75 -11.71 3.10
N VAL A 90 -13.57 -11.89 2.49
CA VAL A 90 -12.27 -11.70 3.16
C VAL A 90 -12.13 -10.26 3.65
N ALA A 91 -12.40 -9.26 2.82
CA ALA A 91 -12.36 -7.84 3.20
C ALA A 91 -13.32 -7.51 4.37
N LEU A 92 -14.57 -7.99 4.31
CA LEU A 92 -15.54 -7.74 5.36
C LEU A 92 -15.13 -8.37 6.70
N ILE A 93 -14.60 -9.60 6.68
CA ILE A 93 -14.12 -10.28 7.88
C ILE A 93 -12.84 -9.62 8.40
N GLY A 94 -11.89 -9.32 7.52
CA GLY A 94 -10.62 -8.64 7.80
C GLY A 94 -10.80 -7.20 8.30
N ILE A 95 -11.97 -6.60 8.12
CA ILE A 95 -12.34 -5.34 8.76
C ILE A 95 -13.09 -5.58 10.07
N ALA A 96 -14.12 -6.43 10.06
CA ALA A 96 -15.02 -6.59 11.20
C ALA A 96 -14.31 -7.18 12.43
N LEU A 97 -13.47 -8.20 12.24
CA LEU A 97 -12.77 -8.86 13.34
C LEU A 97 -11.70 -7.96 13.97
N PRO A 98 -10.77 -7.34 13.22
CA PRO A 98 -9.79 -6.42 13.80
C PRO A 98 -10.44 -5.18 14.41
N PHE A 99 -11.51 -4.63 13.81
CA PHE A 99 -12.27 -3.53 14.41
C PHE A 99 -12.82 -3.91 15.77
N ALA A 100 -13.54 -5.03 15.85
CA ALA A 100 -14.14 -5.51 17.08
C ALA A 100 -13.07 -5.82 18.13
N GLY A 101 -11.98 -6.48 17.73
CA GLY A 101 -10.85 -6.80 18.62
C GLY A 101 -10.20 -5.55 19.20
N GLY A 102 -9.91 -4.55 18.37
CA GLY A 102 -9.35 -3.27 18.80
C GLY A 102 -10.29 -2.52 19.73
N TYR A 103 -11.56 -2.41 19.35
CA TYR A 103 -12.59 -1.73 20.14
C TYR A 103 -12.81 -2.38 21.51
N LEU A 104 -13.00 -3.71 21.55
CA LEU A 104 -13.20 -4.47 22.79
C LEU A 104 -11.98 -4.41 23.71
N THR A 105 -10.77 -4.39 23.15
CA THR A 105 -9.55 -4.26 23.95
C THR A 105 -9.46 -2.89 24.62
N CYS A 106 -9.80 -1.82 23.90
CA CYS A 106 -9.90 -0.49 24.52
C CYS A 106 -10.93 -0.47 25.65
N LEU A 107 -12.10 -1.09 25.47
CA LEU A 107 -13.10 -1.18 26.53
C LEU A 107 -12.58 -1.95 27.77
N ALA A 108 -11.85 -3.04 27.56
CA ALA A 108 -11.24 -3.81 28.64
C ALA A 108 -10.19 -2.99 29.42
N LEU A 109 -9.50 -2.07 28.76
CA LEU A 109 -8.57 -1.12 29.36
C LEU A 109 -9.26 0.12 29.98
N GLY A 110 -10.60 0.16 30.00
CA GLY A 110 -11.37 1.29 30.51
C GLY A 110 -11.43 2.51 29.57
N ILE A 111 -10.90 2.38 28.35
CA ILE A 111 -10.92 3.44 27.32
C ILE A 111 -12.25 3.34 26.57
N THR A 112 -13.08 4.37 26.68
CA THR A 112 -14.43 4.38 26.08
C THR A 112 -14.62 5.53 25.08
N GLY A 113 -15.74 5.50 24.35
CA GLY A 113 -16.15 6.57 23.45
C GLY A 113 -15.33 6.65 22.16
N LYS A 114 -15.01 7.88 21.74
CA LYS A 114 -14.38 8.16 20.42
C LYS A 114 -13.02 7.48 20.27
N THR A 115 -12.25 7.38 21.35
CA THR A 115 -10.93 6.77 21.35
C THR A 115 -10.99 5.27 21.03
N ALA A 116 -11.94 4.53 21.60
CA ALA A 116 -12.09 3.10 21.32
C ALA A 116 -12.48 2.85 19.85
N ILE A 117 -13.35 3.69 19.28
CA ILE A 117 -13.74 3.64 17.86
C ILE A 117 -12.53 3.91 16.95
N LEU A 118 -11.70 4.90 17.29
CA LEU A 118 -10.51 5.25 16.54
C LEU A 118 -9.47 4.10 16.57
N PHE A 119 -9.31 3.46 17.73
CA PHE A 119 -8.44 2.28 17.86
C PHE A 119 -8.95 1.08 17.06
N GLY A 120 -10.25 0.79 17.12
CA GLY A 120 -10.87 -0.25 16.27
C GLY A 120 -10.60 0.01 14.79
N ALA A 121 -10.84 1.25 14.33
CA ALA A 121 -10.59 1.64 12.96
C ALA A 121 -9.11 1.54 12.54
N ALA A 122 -8.18 1.86 13.45
CA ALA A 122 -6.75 1.77 13.19
C ALA A 122 -6.28 0.34 12.90
N PHE A 123 -6.89 -0.66 13.54
CA PHE A 123 -6.57 -2.07 13.30
C PHE A 123 -7.16 -2.65 12.01
N CYS A 124 -8.08 -1.95 11.33
CA CYS A 124 -8.63 -2.39 10.04
C CYS A 124 -7.72 -2.11 8.85
N ALA A 125 -6.67 -1.28 9.01
CA ALA A 125 -5.86 -0.82 7.90
C ALA A 125 -4.91 -1.91 7.39
N THR A 126 -5.22 -2.49 6.22
CA THR A 126 -4.37 -3.48 5.53
C THR A 126 -3.33 -2.78 4.63
N SER A 127 -2.08 -3.27 4.61
CA SER A 127 -1.06 -2.77 3.69
C SER A 127 -0.95 -3.62 2.42
N ILE A 128 -1.59 -3.19 1.32
CA ILE A 128 -1.52 -3.89 0.03
C ILE A 128 -0.09 -3.97 -0.52
N GLY A 129 0.74 -2.94 -0.31
CA GLY A 129 2.08 -2.85 -0.92
C GLY A 129 3.05 -3.93 -0.43
N ILE A 130 3.09 -4.20 0.88
CA ILE A 130 3.93 -5.27 1.44
C ILE A 130 3.41 -6.63 0.99
N THR A 131 2.11 -6.88 1.14
CA THR A 131 1.49 -8.17 0.79
C THR A 131 1.68 -8.50 -0.68
N ALA A 132 1.42 -7.53 -1.56
CA ALA A 132 1.56 -7.72 -3.00
C ALA A 132 3.03 -7.97 -3.38
N ARG A 133 3.98 -7.27 -2.75
CA ARG A 133 5.41 -7.52 -2.94
C ARG A 133 5.82 -8.93 -2.51
N VAL A 134 5.40 -9.36 -1.31
CA VAL A 134 5.71 -10.72 -0.81
C VAL A 134 5.16 -11.79 -1.76
N LEU A 135 3.91 -11.66 -2.21
CA LEU A 135 3.31 -12.61 -3.14
C LEU A 135 3.99 -12.63 -4.51
N ALA A 136 4.44 -11.46 -5.00
CA ALA A 136 5.22 -11.33 -6.23
C ALA A 136 6.61 -11.96 -6.08
N ASP A 137 7.34 -11.65 -5.01
CA ASP A 137 8.67 -12.21 -4.72
C ASP A 137 8.62 -13.75 -4.58
N LEU A 138 7.53 -14.29 -4.02
CA LEU A 138 7.30 -15.73 -3.92
C LEU A 138 6.76 -16.38 -5.21
N GLY A 139 6.45 -15.60 -6.25
CA GLY A 139 5.92 -16.09 -7.52
C GLY A 139 4.49 -16.63 -7.45
N VAL A 140 3.73 -16.30 -6.40
CA VAL A 140 2.36 -16.81 -6.16
C VAL A 140 1.29 -15.74 -6.36
N LEU A 141 1.63 -14.56 -6.87
CA LEU A 141 0.72 -13.45 -7.13
C LEU A 141 -0.51 -13.86 -7.95
N ASN A 142 -0.31 -14.71 -8.96
CA ASN A 142 -1.35 -15.18 -9.88
C ASN A 142 -2.12 -16.43 -9.41
N SER A 143 -1.83 -16.94 -8.22
CA SER A 143 -2.60 -18.02 -7.59
C SER A 143 -4.04 -17.57 -7.27
N THR A 144 -4.92 -18.51 -6.98
CA THR A 144 -6.31 -18.18 -6.59
C THR A 144 -6.32 -17.39 -5.29
N GLU A 145 -5.48 -17.80 -4.35
CA GLU A 145 -5.28 -17.20 -3.03
C GLU A 145 -4.69 -15.80 -3.16
N GLY A 146 -3.63 -15.64 -3.97
CA GLY A 146 -3.01 -14.34 -4.25
C GLY A 146 -4.00 -13.33 -4.84
N ARG A 147 -4.82 -13.78 -5.81
CA ARG A 147 -5.88 -12.94 -6.38
C ARG A 147 -6.97 -12.60 -5.36
N ILE A 148 -7.35 -13.54 -4.48
CA ILE A 148 -8.32 -13.27 -3.42
C ILE A 148 -7.78 -12.17 -2.50
N VAL A 149 -6.53 -12.29 -2.07
CA VAL A 149 -5.85 -11.34 -1.18
C VAL A 149 -5.71 -9.96 -1.83
N LEU A 150 -5.25 -9.87 -3.09
CA LEU A 150 -5.16 -8.59 -3.81
C LEU A 150 -6.55 -7.94 -3.98
N GLY A 151 -7.55 -8.74 -4.36
CA GLY A 151 -8.93 -8.26 -4.51
C GLY A 151 -9.50 -7.76 -3.18
N ALA A 152 -9.22 -8.46 -2.08
CA ALA A 152 -9.63 -8.05 -0.75
C ALA A 152 -8.94 -6.74 -0.34
N ALA A 153 -7.63 -6.62 -0.58
CA ALA A 153 -6.88 -5.41 -0.25
C ALA A 153 -7.35 -4.16 -1.02
N VAL A 154 -7.78 -4.30 -2.28
CA VAL A 154 -8.40 -3.19 -3.03
C VAL A 154 -9.75 -2.80 -2.44
N LEU A 155 -10.57 -3.78 -2.04
CA LEU A 155 -11.84 -3.53 -1.37
C LEU A 155 -11.61 -2.90 0.00
N ASP A 156 -10.59 -3.32 0.73
CA ASP A 156 -10.18 -2.76 2.03
C ASP A 156 -9.84 -1.29 1.92
N ASP A 157 -9.14 -0.84 0.88
CA ASP A 157 -8.84 0.60 0.72
C ASP A 157 -10.09 1.43 0.43
N VAL A 158 -11.07 0.87 -0.29
CA VAL A 158 -12.38 1.51 -0.51
C VAL A 158 -13.16 1.60 0.80
N LEU A 159 -13.22 0.50 1.55
CA LEU A 159 -13.92 0.42 2.83
C LEU A 159 -13.19 1.24 3.91
N GLY A 160 -11.87 1.30 3.88
CA GLY A 160 -11.00 2.09 4.74
C GLY A 160 -11.27 3.59 4.60
N LEU A 161 -11.49 4.09 3.38
CA LEU A 161 -11.99 5.45 3.17
C LEU A 161 -13.34 5.69 3.86
N VAL A 162 -14.27 4.74 3.76
CA VAL A 162 -15.58 4.85 4.43
C VAL A 162 -15.40 4.88 5.95
N ILE A 163 -14.59 3.97 6.49
CA ILE A 163 -14.29 3.91 7.93
C ILE A 163 -13.66 5.23 8.38
N LEU A 164 -12.64 5.72 7.69
CA LEU A 164 -11.96 6.96 8.05
C LEU A 164 -12.90 8.16 7.99
N ALA A 165 -13.76 8.26 6.99
CA ALA A 165 -14.75 9.32 6.87
C ALA A 165 -15.77 9.27 8.02
N VAL A 166 -16.25 8.08 8.38
CA VAL A 166 -17.18 7.87 9.50
C VAL A 166 -16.52 8.24 10.83
N VAL A 167 -15.32 7.73 11.08
CA VAL A 167 -14.57 7.98 12.32
C VAL A 167 -14.23 9.47 12.45
N SER A 168 -13.82 10.11 11.36
CA SER A 168 -13.56 11.56 11.32
C SER A 168 -14.81 12.37 11.60
N ALA A 169 -15.96 11.98 11.04
CA ALA A 169 -17.22 12.64 11.30
C ALA A 169 -17.67 12.47 12.77
N ILE A 170 -17.51 11.28 13.37
CA ILE A 170 -17.75 11.05 14.81
C ILE A 170 -16.79 11.90 15.66
N ALA A 171 -15.52 11.97 15.27
CA ALA A 171 -14.49 12.73 15.98
C ALA A 171 -14.84 14.22 16.02
N ILE A 172 -15.14 14.81 14.86
CA ILE A 172 -15.35 16.25 14.68
C ILE A 172 -16.77 16.68 15.04
N LYS A 173 -17.79 16.00 14.50
CA LYS A 173 -19.20 16.42 14.59
C LYS A 173 -19.97 15.71 15.71
N GLY A 174 -19.39 14.65 16.29
CA GLY A 174 -20.02 13.89 17.38
C GLY A 174 -21.08 12.88 16.94
N SER A 175 -21.54 12.93 15.69
CA SER A 175 -22.54 12.01 15.14
C SER A 175 -22.31 11.76 13.65
N VAL A 176 -22.90 10.66 13.16
CA VAL A 176 -22.89 10.28 11.74
C VAL A 176 -24.32 9.93 11.32
N THR A 177 -24.75 10.50 10.21
CA THR A 177 -26.05 10.18 9.60
C THR A 177 -25.89 9.00 8.66
N PRO A 178 -26.83 8.03 8.60
CA PRO A 178 -26.78 6.92 7.64
C PRO A 178 -26.59 7.38 6.19
N GLY A 179 -27.20 8.51 5.80
CA GLY A 179 -27.04 9.10 4.47
C GLY A 179 -25.60 9.50 4.13
N PHE A 180 -24.82 9.96 5.11
CA PHE A 180 -23.40 10.30 4.90
C PHE A 180 -22.55 9.05 4.65
N VAL A 181 -22.83 7.96 5.38
CA VAL A 181 -22.14 6.67 5.19
C VAL A 181 -22.42 6.13 3.80
N VAL A 182 -23.70 6.07 3.41
CA VAL A 182 -24.13 5.59 2.09
C VAL A 182 -23.50 6.43 0.98
N GLN A 183 -23.55 7.76 1.10
CA GLN A 183 -22.95 8.65 0.12
C GLN A 183 -21.44 8.39 -0.03
N THR A 184 -20.72 8.26 1.07
CA THR A 184 -19.27 8.03 1.06
C THR A 184 -18.94 6.68 0.41
N THR A 185 -19.65 5.62 0.80
CA THR A 185 -19.48 4.27 0.22
C THR A 185 -19.75 4.27 -1.29
N VAL A 186 -20.84 4.92 -1.72
CA VAL A 186 -21.19 5.02 -3.14
C VAL A 186 -20.12 5.78 -3.92
N VAL A 187 -19.64 6.91 -3.40
CA VAL A 187 -18.56 7.68 -4.05
C VAL A 187 -17.28 6.86 -4.19
N ALA A 188 -16.91 6.11 -3.15
CA ALA A 188 -15.72 5.26 -3.13
C ALA A 188 -15.79 4.14 -4.17
N LEU A 189 -16.91 3.41 -4.21
CA LEU A 189 -17.14 2.33 -5.17
C LEU A 189 -17.26 2.84 -6.61
N LEU A 190 -17.97 3.96 -6.79
CA LEU A 190 -18.13 4.61 -8.08
C LEU A 190 -16.77 5.05 -8.62
N PHE A 191 -15.88 5.56 -7.78
CA PHE A 191 -14.54 5.97 -8.20
C PHE A 191 -13.75 4.80 -8.81
N VAL A 192 -13.68 3.65 -8.14
CA VAL A 192 -12.95 2.48 -8.66
C VAL A 192 -13.58 1.99 -9.97
N ALA A 193 -14.91 1.89 -10.03
CA ALA A 193 -15.61 1.46 -11.24
C ALA A 193 -15.36 2.44 -12.41
N VAL A 194 -15.48 3.74 -12.17
CA VAL A 194 -15.25 4.79 -13.18
C VAL A 194 -13.79 4.80 -13.62
N ALA A 195 -12.84 4.67 -12.70
CA ALA A 195 -11.41 4.61 -13.03
C ALA A 195 -11.13 3.45 -14.01
N LEU A 196 -11.64 2.25 -13.73
CA LEU A 196 -11.47 1.10 -14.62
C LEU A 196 -12.16 1.28 -15.98
N ILE A 197 -13.38 1.82 -16.02
CA ILE A 197 -14.13 2.07 -17.26
C ILE A 197 -13.42 3.13 -18.11
N VAL A 198 -13.14 4.30 -17.52
CA VAL A 198 -12.50 5.43 -18.19
C VAL A 198 -11.10 5.04 -18.65
N GLY A 199 -10.34 4.34 -17.82
CA GLY A 199 -9.02 3.84 -18.19
C GLY A 199 -9.08 2.91 -19.40
N LYS A 200 -10.01 1.95 -19.40
CA LYS A 200 -10.20 1.03 -20.54
C LYS A 200 -10.59 1.76 -21.82
N MET A 201 -11.34 2.86 -21.73
CA MET A 201 -11.68 3.71 -22.88
C MET A 201 -10.51 4.57 -23.36
N LEU A 202 -9.69 5.08 -22.43
CA LEU A 202 -8.57 5.96 -22.75
C LEU A 202 -7.33 5.21 -23.26
N ALA A 203 -7.10 3.98 -22.78
CA ALA A 203 -5.89 3.22 -23.08
C ALA A 203 -5.65 3.01 -24.59
N PRO A 204 -6.64 2.61 -25.41
CA PRO A 204 -6.45 2.47 -26.87
C PRO A 204 -6.06 3.78 -27.53
N SER A 205 -6.70 4.89 -27.17
CA SER A 205 -6.42 6.23 -27.72
C SER A 205 -5.01 6.68 -27.38
N ILE A 206 -4.56 6.43 -26.15
CA ILE A 206 -3.20 6.76 -25.71
C ILE A 206 -2.17 5.93 -26.49
N LEU A 207 -2.42 4.63 -26.69
CA LEU A 207 -1.53 3.80 -27.52
C LEU A 207 -1.44 4.28 -28.97
N GLN A 208 -2.56 4.69 -29.58
CA GLN A 208 -2.56 5.24 -30.93
C GLN A 208 -1.74 6.52 -31.06
N VAL A 209 -1.75 7.37 -30.02
CA VAL A 209 -0.91 8.57 -29.98
C VAL A 209 0.55 8.18 -29.85
N VAL A 210 0.88 7.29 -28.91
CA VAL A 210 2.25 6.77 -28.69
C VAL A 210 2.81 6.12 -29.96
N ASP A 211 1.99 5.41 -30.72
CA ASP A 211 2.40 4.78 -31.99
C ASP A 211 2.84 5.76 -33.07
N ARG A 212 2.40 7.02 -32.97
CA ARG A 212 2.83 8.10 -33.87
C ARG A 212 4.07 8.82 -33.36
N MET A 213 4.52 8.54 -32.13
CA MET A 213 5.69 9.16 -31.53
C MET A 213 6.96 8.38 -31.92
N THR A 214 7.99 9.12 -32.30
CA THR A 214 9.32 8.56 -32.64
C THR A 214 10.36 8.75 -31.54
N VAL A 215 9.97 9.40 -30.43
CA VAL A 215 10.86 9.67 -29.29
C VAL A 215 11.05 8.43 -28.41
N ARG A 216 12.25 8.27 -27.86
CA ARG A 216 12.59 7.15 -26.96
C ARG A 216 11.74 7.19 -25.69
N GLY A 217 11.29 6.03 -25.22
CA GLY A 217 10.56 5.90 -23.97
C GLY A 217 9.13 6.45 -23.98
N ALA A 218 8.56 6.75 -25.16
CA ALA A 218 7.20 7.28 -25.28
C ALA A 218 6.15 6.37 -24.61
N LEU A 219 6.30 5.05 -24.75
CA LEU A 219 5.35 4.08 -24.21
C LEU A 219 5.37 4.04 -22.68
N VAL A 220 6.53 3.80 -22.05
CA VAL A 220 6.63 3.81 -20.58
C VAL A 220 6.26 5.17 -19.99
N THR A 221 6.62 6.27 -20.66
CA THR A 221 6.26 7.62 -20.19
C THR A 221 4.74 7.81 -20.21
N ALA A 222 4.05 7.41 -21.28
CA ALA A 222 2.60 7.50 -21.35
C ALA A 222 1.92 6.61 -20.30
N ALA A 223 2.47 5.42 -20.06
CA ALA A 223 2.00 4.50 -19.02
C ALA A 223 2.15 5.11 -17.62
N LEU A 224 3.30 5.73 -17.31
CA LEU A 224 3.54 6.44 -16.06
C LEU A 224 2.63 7.67 -15.89
N VAL A 225 2.42 8.45 -16.94
CA VAL A 225 1.48 9.59 -16.92
C VAL A 225 0.07 9.10 -16.58
N MET A 226 -0.37 7.97 -17.15
CA MET A 226 -1.66 7.37 -16.79
C MET A 226 -1.69 6.92 -15.32
N ALA A 227 -0.64 6.23 -14.85
CA ALA A 227 -0.53 5.79 -13.47
C ALA A 227 -0.61 6.95 -12.47
N PHE A 228 0.11 8.05 -12.74
CA PHE A 228 0.07 9.24 -11.89
C PHE A 228 -1.24 10.02 -12.00
N ALA A 229 -1.87 10.06 -13.18
CA ALA A 229 -3.19 10.67 -13.32
C ALA A 229 -4.25 9.93 -12.50
N PHE A 230 -4.20 8.59 -12.49
CA PHE A 230 -5.10 7.76 -11.70
C PHE A 230 -4.82 7.89 -10.20
N ALA A 231 -3.54 7.90 -9.80
CA ALA A 231 -3.12 8.12 -8.42
C ALA A 231 -3.60 9.48 -7.89
N LEU A 232 -3.46 10.54 -8.70
CA LEU A 232 -3.95 11.87 -8.38
C LEU A 232 -5.49 11.90 -8.27
N ALA A 233 -6.20 11.20 -9.16
CA ALA A 233 -7.65 11.08 -9.07
C ALA A 233 -8.08 10.35 -7.80
N ALA A 234 -7.40 9.26 -7.42
CA ALA A 234 -7.65 8.52 -6.19
C ALA A 234 -7.49 9.42 -4.95
N LYS A 235 -6.36 10.15 -4.88
CA LYS A 235 -6.08 11.08 -3.78
C LYS A 235 -7.13 12.19 -3.66
N LYS A 236 -7.65 12.71 -4.78
CA LYS A 236 -8.71 13.73 -4.78
C LYS A 236 -10.05 13.24 -4.27
N VAL A 237 -10.36 11.95 -4.46
CA VAL A 237 -11.58 11.31 -3.92
C VAL A 237 -11.38 10.83 -2.47
N GLY A 238 -10.14 10.86 -1.98
CA GLY A 238 -9.75 10.48 -0.62
C GLY A 238 -9.20 9.05 -0.51
N SER A 239 -9.16 8.29 -1.60
CA SER A 239 -8.57 6.95 -1.63
C SER A 239 -7.03 7.03 -1.66
N ALA A 240 -6.35 5.93 -1.31
CA ALA A 240 -4.90 5.88 -1.35
C ALA A 240 -4.40 5.97 -2.80
N ALA A 241 -3.35 6.78 -3.03
CA ALA A 241 -2.81 7.02 -4.37
C ALA A 241 -2.35 5.72 -5.06
N ILE A 242 -1.85 4.77 -4.27
CA ILE A 242 -1.39 3.45 -4.70
C ILE A 242 -2.50 2.60 -5.35
N VAL A 243 -3.77 2.76 -4.94
CA VAL A 243 -4.92 2.09 -5.59
C VAL A 243 -5.14 2.64 -6.98
N GLY A 244 -4.99 3.95 -7.16
CA GLY A 244 -5.06 4.59 -8.47
C GLY A 244 -3.98 4.04 -9.41
N SER A 245 -2.73 3.97 -8.94
CA SER A 245 -1.63 3.37 -9.71
C SER A 245 -1.89 1.89 -10.03
N PHE A 246 -2.36 1.10 -9.07
CA PHE A 246 -2.75 -0.30 -9.30
C PHE A 246 -3.86 -0.43 -10.36
N ALA A 247 -4.90 0.41 -10.28
CA ALA A 247 -6.00 0.43 -11.24
C ALA A 247 -5.54 0.80 -12.67
N ALA A 248 -4.59 1.74 -12.80
CA ALA A 248 -3.97 2.02 -14.09
C ALA A 248 -3.22 0.80 -14.66
N GLY A 249 -2.54 0.05 -13.79
CA GLY A 249 -1.88 -1.21 -14.16
C GLY A 249 -2.88 -2.24 -14.67
N LEU A 250 -3.98 -2.45 -13.95
CA LEU A 250 -5.06 -3.37 -14.36
C LEU A 250 -5.72 -2.99 -15.68
N VAL A 251 -5.88 -1.69 -15.93
CA VAL A 251 -6.40 -1.18 -17.21
C VAL A 251 -5.43 -1.55 -18.33
N LEU A 252 -4.14 -1.30 -18.11
CA LEU A 252 -3.08 -1.56 -19.09
C LEU A 252 -2.66 -3.04 -19.15
N SER A 253 -3.10 -3.90 -18.23
CA SER A 253 -2.79 -5.34 -18.32
C SER A 253 -3.52 -6.01 -19.48
N SER A 254 -4.64 -5.42 -19.91
CA SER A 254 -5.54 -5.97 -20.93
C SER A 254 -5.27 -5.52 -22.37
N ILE A 255 -4.25 -4.69 -22.60
CA ILE A 255 -3.89 -4.16 -23.94
C ILE A 255 -2.76 -4.96 -24.61
N GLY A 256 -2.62 -4.83 -25.93
CA GLY A 256 -1.65 -5.60 -26.73
C GLY A 256 -0.16 -5.30 -26.48
N ARG A 257 0.19 -4.39 -25.56
CA ARG A 257 1.59 -3.95 -25.30
C ARG A 257 2.05 -4.08 -23.85
N THR A 258 1.28 -4.76 -22.99
CA THR A 258 1.57 -4.93 -21.56
C THR A 258 3.02 -5.37 -21.30
N LYS A 259 3.49 -6.43 -21.98
CA LYS A 259 4.84 -6.98 -21.78
C LYS A 259 5.97 -5.98 -22.06
N GLN A 260 5.77 -5.09 -23.03
CA GLN A 260 6.76 -4.06 -23.34
C GLN A 260 6.77 -3.00 -22.24
N ILE A 261 5.59 -2.57 -21.77
CA ILE A 261 5.47 -1.62 -20.65
C ILE A 261 6.12 -2.22 -19.40
N GLU A 262 5.81 -3.47 -19.08
CA GLU A 262 6.37 -4.22 -17.95
C GLU A 262 7.91 -4.24 -18.01
N HIS A 263 8.49 -4.64 -19.15
CA HIS A 263 9.94 -4.67 -19.32
C HIS A 263 10.59 -3.28 -19.19
N GLU A 264 9.97 -2.22 -19.73
CA GLU A 264 10.50 -0.85 -19.63
C GLU A 264 10.33 -0.26 -18.22
N LEU A 265 9.28 -0.64 -17.50
CA LEU A 265 8.95 -0.16 -16.16
C LEU A 265 9.79 -0.82 -15.07
N LYS A 266 10.06 -2.13 -15.21
CA LYS A 266 10.70 -2.95 -14.17
C LYS A 266 11.98 -2.36 -13.59
N PRO A 267 12.95 -1.85 -14.38
CA PRO A 267 14.14 -1.21 -13.83
C PRO A 267 13.85 0.04 -12.99
N ILE A 268 12.78 0.77 -13.32
CA ILE A 268 12.34 1.96 -12.59
C ILE A 268 11.70 1.52 -11.26
N ALA A 269 10.80 0.55 -11.29
CA ALA A 269 10.18 0.00 -10.09
C ALA A 269 11.22 -0.63 -9.15
N ASP A 270 12.17 -1.40 -9.68
CA ASP A 270 13.28 -2.00 -8.92
C ASP A 270 14.20 -0.96 -8.26
N PHE A 271 14.29 0.25 -8.81
CA PHE A 271 15.04 1.34 -8.19
C PHE A 271 14.27 2.00 -7.05
N PHE A 272 12.99 2.31 -7.26
CA PHE A 272 12.21 3.10 -6.30
C PHE A 272 11.53 2.26 -5.21
N ALA A 273 11.09 1.03 -5.51
CA ALA A 273 10.37 0.18 -4.54
C ALA A 273 11.18 -0.08 -3.25
N PRO A 274 12.50 -0.35 -3.30
CA PRO A 274 13.28 -0.51 -2.06
C PRO A 274 13.32 0.75 -1.19
N ILE A 275 13.22 1.94 -1.78
CA ILE A 275 13.17 3.21 -1.03
C ILE A 275 11.92 3.26 -0.15
N PHE A 276 10.78 2.77 -0.66
CA PHE A 276 9.55 2.66 0.11
C PHE A 276 9.72 1.75 1.34
N PHE A 277 10.20 0.51 1.13
CA PHE A 277 10.33 -0.45 2.23
C PHE A 277 11.37 -0.01 3.27
N VAL A 278 12.49 0.56 2.82
CA VAL A 278 13.47 1.15 3.74
C VAL A 278 12.86 2.32 4.52
N SER A 279 12.07 3.19 3.89
CA SER A 279 11.38 4.29 4.58
C SER A 279 10.43 3.78 5.67
N VAL A 280 9.68 2.70 5.40
CA VAL A 280 8.82 2.06 6.41
C VAL A 280 9.67 1.56 7.58
N GLY A 281 10.83 0.94 7.32
CA GLY A 281 11.74 0.50 8.36
C GLY A 281 12.37 1.65 9.18
N VAL A 282 12.72 2.76 8.53
CA VAL A 282 13.30 3.96 9.19
C VAL A 282 12.32 4.55 10.22
N ALA A 283 11.02 4.48 9.97
CA ALA A 283 9.98 4.96 10.87
C ALA A 283 9.83 4.10 12.15
N VAL A 284 10.42 2.89 12.19
CA VAL A 284 10.29 1.99 13.34
C VAL A 284 11.17 2.44 14.50
N ASN A 285 10.54 2.72 15.65
CA ASN A 285 11.24 2.98 16.89
C ASN A 285 11.48 1.69 17.71
N VAL A 286 12.65 1.08 17.58
CA VAL A 286 12.97 -0.21 18.24
C VAL A 286 13.00 -0.08 19.76
N ARG A 287 13.26 1.13 20.29
CA ARG A 287 13.33 1.39 21.73
C ARG A 287 11.98 1.17 22.42
N LEU A 288 10.87 1.29 21.69
CA LEU A 288 9.51 1.04 22.19
C LEU A 288 9.23 -0.44 22.48
N PHE A 289 10.07 -1.35 21.98
CA PHE A 289 9.93 -2.78 22.25
C PHE A 289 10.75 -3.26 23.46
N ASN A 290 11.38 -2.35 24.23
CA ASN A 290 12.12 -2.73 25.43
C ASN A 290 11.14 -3.12 26.57
N PRO A 291 11.07 -4.40 26.99
CA PRO A 291 10.12 -4.88 28.01
C PRO A 291 10.51 -4.45 29.44
N PHE A 292 11.76 -4.01 29.63
CA PHE A 292 12.26 -3.56 30.93
C PHE A 292 11.83 -2.13 31.26
N ASP A 293 11.41 -1.36 30.27
CA ASP A 293 10.85 -0.03 30.47
C ASP A 293 9.35 -0.13 30.76
N PRO A 294 8.88 0.25 31.96
CA PRO A 294 7.45 0.22 32.29
C PRO A 294 6.59 1.06 31.33
N ALA A 295 7.14 2.12 30.73
CA ALA A 295 6.42 2.99 29.80
C ALA A 295 6.05 2.27 28.48
N ASN A 296 6.80 1.23 28.12
CA ASN A 296 6.62 0.49 26.86
C ASN A 296 5.60 -0.65 26.96
N ARG A 297 5.17 -1.04 28.17
CA ARG A 297 4.30 -2.22 28.37
C ARG A 297 3.00 -2.12 27.56
N ALA A 298 2.35 -0.95 27.59
CA ALA A 298 1.13 -0.72 26.83
C ALA A 298 1.34 -0.85 25.31
N THR A 299 2.48 -0.34 24.79
CA THR A 299 2.83 -0.47 23.38
C THR A 299 3.09 -1.92 22.98
N ILE A 300 3.78 -2.69 23.82
CA ILE A 300 4.06 -4.10 23.59
C ILE A 300 2.77 -4.93 23.61
N GLU A 301 1.89 -4.70 24.59
CA GLU A 301 0.58 -5.36 24.68
C GLU A 301 -0.28 -5.06 23.45
N LEU A 302 -0.34 -3.79 23.03
CA LEU A 302 -1.05 -3.39 21.81
C LEU A 302 -0.44 -3.98 20.55
N ALA A 303 0.89 -4.06 20.45
CA ALA A 303 1.57 -4.65 19.30
C ALA A 303 1.31 -6.16 19.21
N LEU A 304 1.36 -6.88 20.33
CA LEU A 304 1.06 -8.31 20.40
C LEU A 304 -0.41 -8.57 20.06
N LEU A 305 -1.33 -7.79 20.62
CA LEU A 305 -2.75 -7.88 20.32
C LEU A 305 -3.01 -7.60 18.83
N GLY A 306 -2.44 -6.51 18.30
CA GLY A 306 -2.57 -6.15 16.88
C GLY A 306 -2.06 -7.26 15.96
N THR A 307 -0.91 -7.84 16.31
CA THR A 307 -0.34 -8.99 15.58
C THR A 307 -1.28 -10.20 15.64
N LEU A 308 -1.84 -10.51 16.80
CA LEU A 308 -2.74 -11.64 16.98
C LEU A 308 -4.07 -11.44 16.24
N LEU A 309 -4.61 -10.23 16.25
CA LEU A 309 -5.79 -9.85 15.48
C LEU A 309 -5.53 -9.95 13.98
N ALA A 310 -4.36 -9.53 13.50
CA ALA A 310 -3.94 -9.66 12.11
C ALA A 310 -3.74 -11.13 11.66
N PHE A 311 -3.50 -12.06 12.60
CA PHE A 311 -3.48 -13.50 12.28
C PHE A 311 -4.88 -14.12 12.21
N LEU A 312 -5.86 -13.54 12.90
CA LEU A 312 -7.22 -14.07 13.00
C LEU A 312 -8.15 -13.57 11.88
N GLY A 313 -7.85 -12.42 11.27
CA GLY A 313 -8.67 -11.76 10.26
C GLY A 313 -7.84 -11.17 9.14
#